data_AF-A0A1Y5RM80-F1
#
_entry.id   AF-A0A1Y5RM80-F1
#
_cell.length_a   1.000
_cell.length_b   1.000
_cell.length_c   1.000
_cell.angle_alpha   90.00
_cell.angle_beta   90.00
_cell.angle_gamma   90.00
#
_symmetry.space_group_name_H-M   'P 1'
#
loop_
_entity.id
_entity.type
_entity.pdbx_description
1 polymer ?
#
loop_
_entity_poly.entity_id
_entity_poly.type
_entity_poly.pdbx_seq_one_letter_code
_entity_poly.pdbx_strand_id
1 'polypeptide(L)'
;MYSVSHYMAVVYNWMLRHAEAMPRWKGHAVIGVTFVLSVVVLLFAPVWVFLAYSVFVWGPVSVFAHAFNSVWKKRDQIARHRSEGVYRTKKLLKNFRK
;
A
#
# COMPACT_ATOMS: atom_id res chain seq x y z
N MET A 1 9.07 -12.71 -17.40
CA MET A 1 8.17 -13.17 -16.30
C MET A 1 8.86 -13.12 -14.94
N TYR A 2 10.08 -13.66 -14.77
CA TYR A 2 10.82 -13.60 -13.49
C TYR A 2 11.13 -12.18 -12.99
N SER A 3 11.46 -11.25 -13.88
CA SER A 3 11.74 -9.86 -13.54
C SER A 3 10.54 -9.14 -12.95
N VAL A 4 9.35 -9.31 -13.53
CA VAL A 4 8.10 -8.68 -13.04
C VAL A 4 7.76 -9.17 -11.63
N SER A 5 7.86 -10.48 -11.38
CA SER A 5 7.62 -11.06 -10.04
C SER A 5 8.65 -10.59 -9.01
N HIS A 6 9.91 -10.43 -9.41
CA HIS A 6 10.95 -9.87 -8.54
C HIS A 6 10.65 -8.41 -8.16
N TYR A 7 10.34 -7.56 -9.14
CA TYR A 7 9.96 -6.16 -8.89
C TYR A 7 8.71 -6.05 -8.01
N MET A 8 7.70 -6.89 -8.24
CA MET A 8 6.53 -7.02 -7.38
C MET A 8 6.93 -7.30 -5.92
N ALA A 9 7.80 -8.29 -5.68
CA ALA A 9 8.25 -8.65 -4.34
C ALA A 9 9.05 -7.53 -3.65
N VAL A 10 9.93 -6.84 -4.40
CA VAL A 10 10.70 -5.71 -3.87
C VAL A 10 9.78 -4.55 -3.47
N VAL A 11 8.83 -4.18 -4.34
CA VAL A 11 7.84 -3.14 -4.06
C VAL A 11 7.00 -3.52 -2.83
N TYR A 12 6.59 -4.78 -2.74
CA TYR A 12 5.80 -5.27 -1.62
C TYR A 12 6.56 -5.20 -0.29
N ASN A 13 7.83 -5.64 -0.26
CA ASN A 13 8.68 -5.56 0.93
C ASN A 13 8.98 -4.11 1.34
N TRP A 14 9.25 -3.24 0.36
CA TRP A 14 9.45 -1.82 0.62
C TRP A 14 8.20 -1.18 1.23
N MET A 15 7.02 -1.48 0.69
CA MET A 15 5.75 -1.02 1.24
C MET A 15 5.45 -1.57 2.63
N LEU A 16 5.76 -2.85 2.88
CA LEU A 16 5.57 -3.47 4.18
C LEU A 16 6.37 -2.73 5.26
N ARG A 17 7.67 -2.47 4.99
CA ARG A 17 8.53 -1.67 5.87
C ARG A 17 8.00 -0.24 6.06
N HIS A 18 7.53 0.39 4.99
CA HIS A 18 6.95 1.74 5.08
C HIS A 18 5.65 1.77 5.90
N ALA A 19 4.79 0.77 5.77
CA ALA A 19 3.52 0.69 6.48
C ALA A 19 3.67 0.42 7.98
N GLU A 20 4.78 -0.23 8.38
CA GLU A 20 5.14 -0.39 9.79
C GLU A 20 5.64 0.92 10.41
N ALA A 21 6.42 1.71 9.65
CA ALA A 21 7.06 2.94 10.14
C ALA A 21 6.18 4.21 10.04
N MET A 22 5.19 4.24 9.14
CA MET A 22 4.45 5.47 8.82
C MET A 22 2.93 5.33 8.91
N PRO A 23 2.20 6.43 9.14
CA PRO A 23 0.74 6.44 9.09
C PRO A 23 0.19 6.35 7.65
N ARG A 24 -0.95 5.64 7.49
CA ARG A 24 -1.60 5.30 6.21
C ARG A 24 -1.80 6.49 5.26
N TRP A 25 -2.07 7.67 5.79
CA TRP A 25 -2.31 8.88 5.01
C TRP A 25 -1.08 9.33 4.22
N LYS A 26 0.15 9.08 4.71
CA LYS A 26 1.38 9.44 4.00
C LYS A 26 1.52 8.68 2.69
N GLY A 27 1.11 7.42 2.68
CA GLY A 27 1.12 6.59 1.47
C GLY A 27 0.14 7.07 0.40
N HIS A 28 -1.06 7.48 0.82
CA HIS A 28 -2.02 8.12 -0.08
C HIS A 28 -1.53 9.46 -0.61
N ALA A 29 -0.86 10.26 0.23
CA ALA A 29 -0.24 11.52 -0.18
C ALA A 29 0.84 11.31 -1.23
N VAL A 30 1.71 10.30 -1.05
CA VAL A 30 2.72 9.95 -2.07
C VAL A 30 2.03 9.59 -3.38
N ILE A 31 1.06 8.67 -3.39
CA ILE A 31 0.33 8.27 -4.60
C ILE A 31 -0.33 9.48 -5.28
N GLY A 32 -0.98 10.35 -4.50
CA GLY A 32 -1.61 11.56 -5.02
C GLY A 32 -0.62 12.54 -5.63
N VAL A 33 0.52 12.77 -4.98
CA VAL A 33 1.59 13.65 -5.48
C VAL A 33 2.19 13.09 -6.77
N THR A 34 2.47 11.79 -6.84
CA THR A 34 2.98 11.18 -8.09
C THR A 34 1.98 11.31 -9.23
N PHE A 35 0.68 11.09 -8.94
CA PHE A 35 -0.37 11.23 -9.95
C PHE A 35 -0.48 12.66 -10.47
N VAL A 36 -0.49 13.66 -9.59
CA VAL A 36 -0.56 15.07 -9.99
C VAL A 36 0.68 15.47 -10.80
N LEU A 37 1.88 15.08 -10.36
CA LEU A 37 3.12 15.32 -11.12
C LEU A 37 3.07 14.67 -12.51
N SER A 38 2.59 13.43 -12.62
CA SER A 38 2.39 12.78 -13.91
C SER A 38 1.43 13.57 -14.80
N VAL A 39 0.29 14.02 -14.27
CA VAL A 39 -0.69 14.83 -15.03
C VAL A 39 -0.08 16.16 -15.49
N VAL A 40 0.68 16.84 -14.64
CA VAL A 40 1.35 18.10 -14.99
C VAL A 40 2.37 17.89 -16.11
N VAL A 41 3.22 16.86 -16.02
CA VAL A 41 4.17 16.53 -17.09
C VAL A 41 3.45 16.20 -18.40
N LEU A 42 2.29 15.53 -18.31
CA LEU A 42 1.48 15.15 -19.47
C LEU A 42 0.84 16.36 -20.18
N LEU A 43 0.56 17.48 -19.50
CA LEU A 43 0.01 18.68 -20.13
C LEU A 43 1.00 19.38 -21.08
N PHE A 44 2.31 19.16 -20.87
CA PHE A 44 3.37 19.74 -21.71
C PHE A 44 3.96 18.74 -22.71
N ALA A 45 3.52 17.48 -22.68
CA ALA A 45 4.04 16.42 -23.52
C ALA A 45 3.19 16.21 -24.78
N PRO A 46 3.80 15.91 -25.95
CA PRO A 46 3.07 15.53 -27.15
C PRO A 46 2.17 14.30 -26.91
N VAL A 47 1.02 14.22 -27.58
CA VAL A 47 0.02 13.15 -27.41
C VAL A 47 0.60 11.73 -27.56
N TRP A 48 1.60 11.54 -28.42
CA TRP A 48 2.29 10.25 -28.59
C TRP A 48 3.09 9.84 -27.35
N VAL A 49 3.69 10.82 -26.64
CA VAL A 49 4.38 10.61 -25.37
C VAL A 49 3.37 10.24 -24.28
N PHE A 50 2.16 10.81 -24.31
CA PHE A 50 1.06 10.41 -23.41
C PHE A 50 0.65 8.95 -23.62
N LEU A 51 0.51 8.50 -24.86
CA LEU A 51 0.17 7.10 -25.17
C LEU A 51 1.27 6.14 -24.73
N ALA A 52 2.53 6.45 -25.01
CA ALA A 52 3.65 5.62 -24.53
C ALA A 52 3.72 5.61 -22.99
N TYR A 53 3.66 6.77 -22.36
CA TYR A 53 3.74 6.91 -20.91
C TYR A 53 2.59 6.20 -20.19
N SER A 54 1.36 6.30 -20.69
CA SER A 54 0.21 5.61 -20.09
C SER A 54 0.40 4.09 -20.11
N VAL A 55 0.87 3.50 -21.21
CA VAL A 55 1.16 2.06 -21.28
C VAL A 55 2.28 1.66 -20.31
N PHE A 56 3.36 2.44 -20.23
CA PHE A 56 4.50 2.12 -19.36
C PHE A 56 4.24 2.36 -17.87
N VAL A 57 3.38 3.32 -17.51
CA VAL A 57 3.16 3.75 -16.12
C VAL A 57 1.94 3.09 -15.49
N TRP A 58 0.90 2.76 -16.25
CA TRP A 58 -0.29 2.12 -15.68
C TRP A 58 0.00 0.73 -15.10
N GLY A 59 0.91 -0.03 -15.71
CA GLY A 59 1.37 -1.30 -15.16
C GLY A 59 1.95 -1.13 -13.76
N PRO A 60 3.06 -0.40 -13.58
CA PRO A 60 3.66 -0.13 -12.28
C PRO A 60 2.72 0.55 -11.27
N VAL A 61 1.85 1.47 -11.70
CA VAL A 61 0.90 2.15 -10.81
C VAL A 61 -0.17 1.20 -10.28
N SER A 62 -0.71 0.32 -11.13
CA SER A 62 -1.70 -0.68 -10.69
C SER A 62 -1.09 -1.70 -9.72
N VAL A 63 0.16 -2.12 -9.98
CA VAL A 63 0.98 -2.97 -9.10
C VAL A 63 1.17 -2.32 -7.73
N PHE A 64 1.55 -1.04 -7.73
CA PHE A 64 1.78 -0.26 -6.51
C PHE A 64 0.47 -0.09 -5.72
N ALA A 65 -0.62 0.29 -6.37
CA ALA A 65 -1.92 0.45 -5.72
C ALA A 65 -2.44 -0.86 -5.11
N HIS A 66 -2.25 -1.98 -5.81
CA HIS A 66 -2.63 -3.30 -5.31
C HIS A 66 -1.80 -3.70 -4.08
N ALA A 67 -0.47 -3.57 -4.17
CA ALA A 67 0.43 -3.86 -3.07
C ALA A 67 0.10 -3.00 -1.84
N PHE A 68 -0.17 -1.72 -2.05
CA PHE A 68 -0.55 -0.78 -1.00
C PHE A 68 -1.79 -1.26 -0.25
N ASN A 69 -2.89 -1.50 -0.97
CA ASN A 69 -4.14 -1.97 -0.36
C ASN A 69 -3.97 -3.30 0.39
N SER A 70 -3.21 -4.24 -0.18
CA SER A 70 -3.00 -5.55 0.42
C SER A 70 -2.19 -5.48 1.73
N VAL A 71 -1.12 -4.66 1.74
CA VAL A 71 -0.29 -4.43 2.94
C VAL A 71 -1.12 -3.80 4.07
N TRP A 72 -1.88 -2.75 3.78
CA TRP A 72 -2.71 -2.09 4.82
C TRP A 72 -3.83 -2.97 5.32
N LYS A 73 -4.47 -3.76 4.45
CA LYS A 73 -5.49 -4.72 4.87
C LYS A 73 -4.93 -5.76 5.84
N LYS A 74 -3.73 -6.29 5.58
CA LYS A 74 -3.05 -7.20 6.52
C LYS A 74 -2.71 -6.52 7.84
N ARG A 75 -2.21 -5.28 7.82
CA ARG A 75 -1.92 -4.51 9.04
C ARG A 75 -3.18 -4.30 9.89
N ASP A 76 -4.29 -3.92 9.26
CA ASP A 76 -5.58 -3.72 9.94
C ASP A 76 -6.10 -5.04 10.55
N GLN A 77 -5.93 -6.18 9.85
CA GLN A 77 -6.25 -7.50 10.37
C GLN A 77 -5.40 -7.87 11.60
N ILE A 78 -4.09 -7.62 11.57
CA ILE A 78 -3.20 -7.88 12.71
C ILE A 78 -3.59 -7.01 13.91
N ALA A 79 -3.88 -5.73 13.69
CA ALA A 79 -4.32 -4.82 14.74
C ALA A 79 -5.64 -5.29 15.37
N ARG A 80 -6.61 -5.71 14.55
CA ARG A 80 -7.89 -6.30 15.02
C ARG A 80 -7.67 -7.56 15.83
N HIS A 81 -6.90 -8.53 15.31
CA HIS A 81 -6.59 -9.76 16.05
C HIS A 81 -5.89 -9.50 17.38
N ARG A 82 -4.98 -8.52 17.45
CA ARG A 82 -4.34 -8.11 18.69
C ARG A 82 -5.36 -7.57 19.70
N SER A 83 -6.29 -6.72 19.25
CA SER A 83 -7.34 -6.18 20.11
C SER A 83 -8.32 -7.25 20.61
N GLU A 84 -8.69 -8.21 19.76
CA GLU A 84 -9.54 -9.35 20.11
C GLU A 84 -8.85 -10.28 21.12
N GLY A 85 -7.55 -10.55 20.93
CA GLY A 85 -6.74 -11.33 21.86
C GLY A 85 -6.67 -10.69 23.24
N VAL A 86 -6.41 -9.38 23.30
CA VAL A 86 -6.40 -8.61 24.57
C VAL A 86 -7.79 -8.59 25.22
N TYR A 87 -8.86 -8.47 24.43
CA TYR A 87 -10.23 -8.52 24.95
C TYR A 87 -10.56 -9.90 25.55
N ARG A 88 -10.20 -10.98 24.85
CA ARG A 88 -10.38 -12.35 25.34
C ARG A 88 -9.60 -12.61 26.64
N THR A 89 -8.34 -12.19 26.72
CA THR A 89 -7.53 -12.38 27.94
C THR A 89 -8.08 -11.54 29.10
N LYS A 90 -8.49 -10.30 28.88
CA LYS A 90 -9.17 -9.48 29.90
C LYS A 90 -10.47 -10.13 30.40
N LYS A 91 -11.27 -10.70 29.49
CA LYS A 91 -12.52 -11.40 29.84
C LYS A 91 -12.24 -12.65 30.68
N LEU A 92 -11.22 -13.44 30.32
CA LEU A 92 -10.80 -14.61 31.09
C LEU A 92 -10.33 -14.21 32.50
N LEU A 93 -9.44 -13.21 32.61
CA LEU A 93 -8.97 -12.69 33.90
C LEU A 93 -10.12 -12.20 34.80
N LYS A 94 -11.14 -11.54 34.21
CA LYS A 94 -12.32 -11.08 34.95
C LYS A 94 -13.17 -12.24 35.47
N ASN A 95 -13.26 -13.34 34.72
CA ASN A 95 -13.98 -14.54 35.15
C ASN A 95 -13.24 -15.32 36.25
N PHE A 96 -11.90 -15.31 36.25
CA PHE A 96 -11.10 -15.95 37.33
C PHE A 96 -11.08 -15.15 38.65
N ARG A 97 -11.46 -13.87 38.63
CA ARG A 97 -11.48 -13.01 39.82
C ARG A 97 -12.84 -13.01 40.55
N LYS A 98 -13.82 -13.77 40.06
CA LYS A 98 -15.13 -14.00 40.68
C LYS A 98 -15.16 -15.38 41.31
#